data_AF-A0A2I1KUL8-F1
#
_entry.id   AF-A0A2I1KUL8-F1
#
_cell.length_a   1.000
_cell.length_b   1.000
_cell.length_c   1.000
_cell.angle_alpha   90.00
_cell.angle_beta   90.00
_cell.angle_gamma   90.00
#
_symmetry.space_group_name_H-M   'P 1'
#
loop_
_entity.id
_entity.type
_entity.pdbx_description
1 polymer ?
#
loop_
_entity_poly.entity_id
_entity_poly.type
_entity_poly.pdbx_seq_one_letter_code
_entity_poly.pdbx_strand_id
1 'polypeptide(L)'
;MLLTGATGAWGRVTLTALRQHADRLAITALVLPTRDQDAAAEEIGEPGAVRVVRGDLTDAPLMARLVAETDLVVHLGGMVSPAADQDPVRTRRVNVGTMRNIVAGVKALPDPSRVTVVGVGSVAQTGPRPQPVHWGRAGDPLRASDMDLYTQSKIAAERILVDSGLPRWTWLRQTGMLSPAVLRQRDPIALHVPLDGVIEWVSDLDSARLLTRIALGECDESLFARVHNVGGGRAWRLTNWEILTRLARAMGARGISQWYERNWFATGSFHGHWFTDSDALEQIVPFRSEDPTTAIARCVAASPWVVRRAGLWPGWLVRALVTGPMARAPRGTLRALHDGDERAVRAFFGSRQAWEEIGDWSGFVVPAPSRRPSYLDHGYDESVGMRQWDASLYRQAAAFHGGELLSADVVAGQARRLLTWRCCQGHEFTASPVLVLHAGHWCPRCTADTQGYERQAEENAFLAQVVVPR
;
A
#
# COMPACT_ATOMS: atom_id res chain seq x y z
N MET A 1 16.09 -15.84 9.31
CA MET A 1 15.32 -14.69 8.78
C MET A 1 15.14 -13.62 9.85
N LEU A 2 15.12 -12.35 9.43
CA LEU A 2 14.79 -11.18 10.25
C LEU A 2 13.40 -10.69 9.87
N LEU A 3 12.47 -10.66 10.83
CA LEU A 3 11.14 -10.08 10.71
C LEU A 3 11.08 -8.78 11.51
N THR A 4 10.81 -7.67 10.83
CA THR A 4 10.53 -6.38 11.49
C THR A 4 9.02 -6.13 11.53
N GLY A 5 8.53 -5.42 12.55
CA GLY A 5 7.10 -5.14 12.69
C GLY A 5 6.27 -6.34 13.11
N ALA A 6 6.89 -7.34 13.75
CA ALA A 6 6.26 -8.61 14.15
C ALA A 6 5.06 -8.45 15.10
N THR A 7 4.97 -7.33 15.82
CA THR A 7 3.91 -7.01 16.78
C THR A 7 2.76 -6.21 16.17
N GLY A 8 2.88 -5.75 14.93
CA GLY A 8 1.83 -5.07 14.19
C GLY A 8 0.72 -6.03 13.72
N ALA A 9 -0.38 -5.48 13.21
CA ALA A 9 -1.54 -6.28 12.79
C ALA A 9 -1.17 -7.39 11.78
N TRP A 10 -0.46 -7.04 10.70
CA TRP A 10 0.01 -8.03 9.72
C TRP A 10 1.18 -8.87 10.25
N GLY A 11 2.09 -8.26 11.03
CA GLY A 11 3.24 -8.96 11.60
C GLY A 11 2.86 -10.12 12.51
N ARG A 12 1.81 -9.96 13.32
CA ARG A 12 1.33 -11.02 14.23
C ARG A 12 0.78 -12.21 13.46
N VAL A 13 -0.09 -11.96 12.47
CA VAL A 13 -0.67 -13.04 11.65
C VAL A 13 0.44 -13.75 10.86
N THR A 14 1.38 -12.99 10.30
CA THR A 14 2.56 -13.54 9.60
C THR A 14 3.43 -14.38 10.53
N LEU A 15 3.73 -13.88 11.74
CA LEU A 15 4.56 -14.63 12.69
C LEU A 15 3.89 -15.92 13.15
N THR A 16 2.57 -15.91 13.37
CA THR A 16 1.80 -17.13 13.67
C THR A 16 1.92 -18.16 12.56
N ALA A 17 1.84 -17.75 11.29
CA ALA A 17 2.02 -18.64 10.15
C ALA A 17 3.47 -19.16 10.06
N LEU A 18 4.47 -18.29 10.21
CA LEU A 18 5.89 -18.67 10.17
C LEU A 18 6.26 -19.66 11.29
N ARG A 19 5.68 -19.52 12.50
CA ARG A 19 5.93 -20.41 13.65
C ARG A 19 5.54 -21.87 13.37
N GLN A 20 4.59 -22.11 12.47
CA GLN A 20 4.22 -23.47 12.04
C GLN A 20 5.35 -24.18 11.27
N HIS A 21 6.39 -23.44 10.88
CA HIS A 21 7.56 -23.92 10.15
C HIS A 21 8.87 -23.61 10.89
N ALA A 22 8.84 -23.50 12.23
CA ALA A 22 10.02 -23.22 13.05
C ALA A 22 11.08 -24.34 12.97
N ASP A 23 10.72 -25.54 12.51
CA ASP A 23 11.62 -26.63 12.17
C ASP A 23 12.51 -26.35 10.95
N ARG A 24 12.03 -25.47 10.05
CA ARG A 24 12.71 -25.06 8.81
C ARG A 24 13.23 -23.63 8.86
N LEU A 25 12.72 -22.80 9.78
CA LEU A 25 12.98 -21.37 9.83
C LEU A 25 13.53 -20.93 11.19
N ALA A 26 14.75 -20.39 11.19
CA ALA A 26 15.26 -19.61 12.32
C ALA A 26 14.72 -18.17 12.25
N ILE A 27 13.78 -17.81 13.12
CA ILE A 27 13.09 -16.51 13.08
C ILE A 27 13.70 -15.58 14.12
N THR A 28 14.17 -14.40 13.69
CA THR A 28 14.49 -13.28 14.56
C THR A 28 13.43 -12.19 14.42
N ALA A 29 12.71 -11.87 15.49
CA ALA A 29 11.74 -10.78 15.52
C ALA A 29 12.34 -9.56 16.21
N LEU A 30 12.41 -8.42 15.51
CA LEU A 30 12.80 -7.14 16.10
C LEU A 30 11.55 -6.41 16.63
N VAL A 31 11.56 -6.10 17.92
CA VAL A 31 10.45 -5.46 18.63
C VAL A 31 10.92 -4.17 19.31
N LEU A 32 10.16 -3.09 19.14
CA LEU A 32 10.45 -1.79 19.75
C LEU A 32 10.35 -1.88 21.28
N PRO A 33 11.31 -1.37 22.06
CA PRO A 33 11.29 -1.47 23.52
C PRO A 33 10.38 -0.40 24.14
N THR A 34 9.06 -0.63 24.08
CA THR A 34 8.07 0.16 24.82
C THR A 34 7.21 -0.78 25.65
N ARG A 35 6.60 -0.30 26.75
CA ARG A 35 5.79 -1.13 27.66
C ARG A 35 4.74 -1.98 26.93
N ASP A 36 4.01 -1.38 25.98
CA ASP A 36 2.98 -2.09 25.20
C ASP A 36 3.58 -3.16 24.28
N GLN A 37 4.82 -2.97 23.85
CA GLN A 37 5.52 -3.86 22.93
C GLN A 37 6.33 -4.93 23.67
N ASP A 38 6.70 -4.71 24.93
CA ASP A 38 7.34 -5.72 25.78
C ASP A 38 6.38 -6.85 26.14
N ALA A 39 5.13 -6.53 26.47
CA ALA A 39 4.10 -7.56 26.66
C ALA A 39 3.85 -8.36 25.37
N ALA A 40 3.85 -7.68 24.22
CA ALA A 40 3.75 -8.33 22.92
C ALA A 40 4.97 -9.21 22.61
N ALA A 41 6.17 -8.79 23.02
CA ALA A 41 7.42 -9.54 22.88
C ALA A 41 7.38 -10.85 23.69
N GLU A 42 6.80 -10.83 24.89
CA GLU A 42 6.59 -12.03 25.72
C GLU A 42 5.58 -12.98 25.06
N GLU A 43 4.48 -12.47 24.52
CA GLU A 43 3.45 -13.27 23.84
C GLU A 43 3.99 -14.01 22.59
N ILE A 44 4.90 -13.36 21.85
CA ILE A 44 5.51 -13.96 20.65
C ILE A 44 6.77 -14.78 20.94
N GLY A 45 7.38 -14.58 22.11
CA GLY A 45 8.63 -15.20 22.53
C GLY A 45 8.43 -16.64 22.99
N GLU A 46 8.12 -17.55 22.07
CA GLU A 46 8.15 -18.97 22.36
C GLU A 46 9.59 -19.50 22.31
N PRO A 47 10.14 -20.05 23.42
CA PRO A 47 11.51 -20.55 23.48
C PRO A 47 11.75 -21.61 22.40
N GLY A 48 12.77 -21.40 21.56
CA GLY A 48 13.17 -22.33 20.49
C GLY A 48 12.53 -22.05 19.12
N ALA A 49 11.41 -21.32 19.05
CA ALA A 49 10.75 -21.01 17.77
C ALA A 49 11.08 -19.60 17.25
N VAL A 50 11.20 -18.61 18.14
CA VAL A 50 11.43 -17.20 17.76
C VAL A 50 12.46 -16.55 18.68
N ARG A 51 13.55 -16.05 18.10
CA ARG A 51 14.49 -15.16 18.80
C ARG A 51 13.94 -13.74 18.79
N VAL A 52 13.54 -13.25 19.96
CA VAL A 52 13.09 -11.86 20.11
C VAL A 52 14.27 -10.94 20.43
N VAL A 53 14.47 -9.91 19.62
CA VAL A 53 15.46 -8.85 19.86
C VAL A 53 14.72 -7.54 20.13
N ARG A 54 15.03 -6.90 21.26
CA ARG A 54 14.49 -5.59 21.60
C ARG A 54 15.38 -4.50 21.00
N GLY A 55 14.78 -3.55 20.27
CA GLY A 55 15.51 -2.42 19.70
C GLY A 55 14.69 -1.60 18.71
N ASP A 56 15.27 -0.49 18.27
CA ASP A 56 14.63 0.45 17.34
C ASP A 56 15.14 0.23 15.90
N LEU A 57 14.24 0.26 14.93
CA LEU A 57 14.55 0.12 13.50
C LEU A 57 15.48 1.24 12.98
N THR A 58 15.51 2.37 13.68
CA THR A 58 16.34 3.53 13.37
C THR A 58 17.78 3.40 13.88
N ASP A 59 18.08 2.40 14.72
CA ASP A 59 19.43 2.08 15.19
C ASP A 59 20.22 1.36 14.09
N ALA A 60 21.10 2.11 13.41
CA ALA A 60 21.88 1.59 12.30
C ALA A 60 22.88 0.47 12.71
N PRO A 61 23.68 0.61 13.80
CA PRO A 61 24.51 -0.49 14.31
C PRO A 61 23.73 -1.77 14.62
N LEU A 62 22.57 -1.65 15.28
CA LEU A 62 21.72 -2.80 15.56
C LEU A 62 21.24 -3.47 14.26
N MET A 63 20.72 -2.68 13.32
CA MET A 63 20.23 -3.20 12.05
C MET A 63 21.35 -3.88 11.24
N ALA A 64 22.55 -3.31 11.20
CA ALA A 64 23.69 -3.92 10.53
C ALA A 64 24.04 -5.29 11.12
N ARG A 65 24.06 -5.42 12.45
CA ARG A 65 24.28 -6.70 13.14
C ARG A 65 23.19 -7.72 12.81
N LEU A 66 21.92 -7.33 12.89
CA LEU A 66 20.80 -8.24 12.61
C LEU A 66 20.77 -8.70 11.14
N VAL A 67 21.15 -7.82 10.21
CA VAL A 67 21.31 -8.17 8.79
C VAL A 67 22.46 -9.14 8.58
N ALA A 68 23.58 -8.96 9.29
CA ALA A 68 24.71 -9.88 9.21
C ALA A 68 24.39 -11.30 9.70
N GLU A 69 23.42 -11.46 10.60
CA GLU A 69 23.00 -12.74 11.18
C GLU A 69 21.87 -13.46 10.40
N THR A 70 21.45 -12.97 9.22
CA THR A 70 20.30 -13.51 8.49
C THR A 70 20.56 -13.69 6.99
N ASP A 71 19.76 -14.54 6.34
CA ASP A 71 19.74 -14.75 4.88
C ASP A 71 18.51 -14.11 4.20
N LEU A 72 17.51 -13.74 5.00
CA LEU A 72 16.27 -13.11 4.55
C LEU A 72 15.88 -12.00 5.52
N VAL A 73 15.54 -10.83 4.98
CA VAL A 73 14.92 -9.71 5.70
C VAL A 73 13.50 -9.53 5.18
N VAL A 74 12.50 -9.69 6.04
CA VAL A 74 11.10 -9.35 5.77
C VAL A 74 10.76 -8.06 6.52
N HIS A 75 10.61 -6.98 5.77
CA HIS A 75 10.43 -5.65 6.34
C HIS A 75 8.96 -5.20 6.37
N LEU A 76 8.25 -5.52 7.46
CA LEU A 76 6.87 -5.04 7.70
C LEU A 76 6.81 -3.84 8.65
N GLY A 77 7.89 -3.58 9.39
CA GLY A 77 7.94 -2.53 10.40
C GLY A 77 7.87 -1.13 9.79
N GLY A 78 7.06 -0.26 10.39
CA GLY A 78 6.96 1.13 9.97
C GLY A 78 5.80 1.85 10.65
N MET A 79 5.77 3.16 10.51
CA MET A 79 4.61 3.99 10.84
C MET A 79 3.58 3.90 9.72
N VAL A 80 2.31 3.77 10.11
CA VAL A 80 1.15 3.72 9.22
C VAL A 80 0.18 4.84 9.57
N SER A 81 -0.67 5.24 8.62
CA SER A 81 -1.76 6.17 8.90
C SER A 81 -2.69 5.62 9.99
N PRO A 82 -3.21 6.47 10.89
CA PRO A 82 -3.08 7.94 10.89
C PRO A 82 -1.85 8.50 11.61
N ALA A 83 -1.16 7.68 12.41
CA ALA A 83 0.01 8.14 13.19
C ALA A 83 1.13 8.65 12.28
N ALA A 84 1.29 8.06 11.10
CA ALA A 84 2.28 8.47 10.13
C ALA A 84 2.09 9.92 9.64
N ASP A 85 0.84 10.34 9.46
CA ASP A 85 0.50 11.66 8.92
C ASP A 85 0.56 12.75 10.00
N GLN A 86 0.46 12.37 11.27
CA GLN A 86 0.53 13.27 12.42
C GLN A 86 1.97 13.63 12.82
N ASP A 87 2.94 12.77 12.52
CA ASP A 87 4.36 12.99 12.84
C ASP A 87 5.25 12.76 11.60
N PRO A 88 5.31 13.74 10.67
CA PRO A 88 6.03 13.61 9.41
C PRO A 88 7.52 13.32 9.60
N VAL A 89 8.12 13.92 10.64
CA VAL A 89 9.55 13.81 10.94
C VAL A 89 9.87 12.39 11.39
N ARG A 90 9.11 11.86 12.35
CA ARG A 90 9.29 10.48 12.81
C ARG A 90 8.96 9.47 11.72
N THR A 91 7.92 9.70 10.92
CA THR A 91 7.56 8.83 9.79
C THR A 91 8.69 8.70 8.79
N ARG A 92 9.31 9.81 8.39
CA ARG A 92 10.49 9.77 7.51
C ARG A 92 11.66 9.05 8.18
N ARG A 93 11.94 9.36 9.45
CA ARG A 93 13.02 8.72 10.20
C ARG A 93 12.84 7.20 10.27
N VAL A 94 11.63 6.73 10.55
CA VAL A 94 11.31 5.30 10.65
C VAL A 94 11.22 4.67 9.27
N ASN A 95 10.25 5.05 8.42
CA ASN A 95 9.95 4.31 7.19
C ASN A 95 11.07 4.41 6.16
N VAL A 96 11.65 5.59 5.98
CA VAL A 96 12.72 5.82 4.99
C VAL A 96 14.07 5.44 5.60
N GLY A 97 14.33 5.83 6.85
CA GLY A 97 15.59 5.53 7.53
C GLY A 97 15.83 4.04 7.72
N THR A 98 14.79 3.26 8.06
CA THR A 98 14.95 1.80 8.22
C THR A 98 15.35 1.13 6.92
N MET A 99 14.76 1.51 5.79
CA MET A 99 15.14 0.95 4.50
C MET A 99 16.59 1.30 4.13
N ARG A 100 17.05 2.52 4.45
CA ARG A 100 18.48 2.88 4.31
C ARG A 100 19.38 2.01 5.18
N ASN A 101 18.99 1.77 6.44
CA ASN A 101 19.74 0.92 7.36
C ASN A 101 19.83 -0.52 6.86
N ILE A 102 18.73 -1.09 6.35
CA ILE A 102 18.71 -2.44 5.77
C ILE A 102 19.65 -2.51 4.56
N VAL A 103 19.50 -1.59 3.59
CA VAL A 103 20.32 -1.58 2.38
C VAL A 103 21.81 -1.40 2.71
N ALA A 104 22.14 -0.47 3.62
CA ALA A 104 23.52 -0.26 4.06
C ALA A 104 24.09 -1.51 4.75
N GLY A 105 23.31 -2.16 5.62
CA GLY A 105 23.70 -3.39 6.29
C GLY A 105 24.00 -4.52 5.30
N VAL A 106 23.15 -4.72 4.28
CA VAL A 106 23.37 -5.77 3.28
C VAL A 106 24.59 -5.46 2.41
N LYS A 107 24.76 -4.21 1.98
CA LYS A 107 25.93 -3.79 1.17
C LYS A 107 27.26 -3.93 1.90
N ALA A 108 27.26 -3.83 3.22
CA ALA A 108 28.47 -3.96 4.04
C ALA A 108 28.92 -5.41 4.21
N LEU A 109 28.12 -6.40 3.80
CA LEU A 109 28.49 -7.80 3.88
C LEU A 109 29.58 -8.16 2.86
N PRO A 110 30.47 -9.11 3.19
CA PRO A 110 31.43 -9.63 2.21
C PRO A 110 30.77 -10.20 0.96
N ASP A 111 29.60 -10.83 1.13
CA ASP A 111 28.73 -11.27 0.05
C ASP A 111 27.30 -10.71 0.27
N PRO A 112 26.94 -9.61 -0.42
CA PRO A 112 25.58 -9.07 -0.38
C PRO A 112 24.53 -9.98 -1.03
N SER A 113 24.93 -10.97 -1.83
CA SER A 113 23.99 -11.84 -2.57
C SER A 113 23.35 -12.93 -1.72
N ARG A 114 23.96 -13.27 -0.59
CA ARG A 114 23.39 -14.22 0.38
C ARG A 114 22.12 -13.71 1.06
N VAL A 115 21.89 -12.39 1.09
CA VAL A 115 20.73 -11.81 1.79
C VAL A 115 19.66 -11.36 0.80
N THR A 116 18.48 -11.95 0.93
CA THR A 116 17.28 -11.50 0.23
C THR A 116 16.54 -10.43 1.04
N VAL A 117 16.11 -9.35 0.39
CA VAL A 117 15.30 -8.30 1.04
C VAL A 117 13.88 -8.26 0.47
N VAL A 118 12.88 -8.51 1.31
CA VAL A 118 11.46 -8.36 0.99
C VAL A 118 10.95 -7.08 1.65
N GLY A 119 10.77 -6.04 0.84
CA GLY A 119 10.18 -4.77 1.25
C GLY A 119 8.67 -4.73 1.03
N VAL A 120 7.98 -3.92 1.83
CA VAL A 120 6.52 -3.78 1.74
C VAL A 120 6.13 -2.32 1.56
N GLY A 121 5.43 -2.08 0.45
CA GLY A 121 4.77 -0.85 0.09
C GLY A 121 3.28 -0.86 0.36
N SER A 122 2.55 -0.07 -0.42
CA SER A 122 1.10 0.05 -0.32
C SER A 122 0.49 0.35 -1.68
N VAL A 123 -0.73 -0.13 -1.94
CA VAL A 123 -1.58 0.37 -3.04
C VAL A 123 -1.79 1.88 -2.95
N ALA A 124 -1.61 2.48 -1.77
CA ALA A 124 -1.66 3.93 -1.59
C ALA A 124 -0.66 4.72 -2.46
N GLN A 125 0.46 4.10 -2.86
CA GLN A 125 1.49 4.73 -3.72
C GLN A 125 0.97 5.19 -5.08
N THR A 126 -0.04 4.51 -5.63
CA THR A 126 -0.69 4.91 -6.87
C THR A 126 -1.80 5.93 -6.64
N GLY A 127 -2.32 6.06 -5.42
CA GLY A 127 -3.36 7.02 -5.07
C GLY A 127 -4.72 6.72 -5.71
N PRO A 128 -5.56 7.76 -5.88
CA PRO A 128 -6.91 7.59 -6.40
C PRO A 128 -6.91 7.13 -7.87
N ARG A 129 -7.79 6.17 -8.17
CA ARG A 129 -8.11 5.71 -9.53
C ARG A 129 -9.64 5.63 -9.68
N PRO A 130 -10.32 6.79 -9.82
CA PRO A 130 -11.75 6.79 -10.06
C PRO A 130 -12.06 6.20 -11.44
N GLN A 131 -13.33 5.92 -11.71
CA GLN A 131 -13.73 5.55 -13.06
C GLN A 131 -13.44 6.69 -14.05
N PRO A 132 -13.01 6.38 -15.29
CA PRO A 132 -12.85 5.05 -15.89
C PRO A 132 -11.43 4.45 -15.75
N VAL A 133 -10.54 5.06 -14.96
CA VAL A 133 -9.11 4.68 -14.84
C VAL A 133 -8.83 3.74 -13.65
N HIS A 134 -9.85 3.02 -13.21
CA HIS A 134 -9.87 2.23 -11.98
C HIS A 134 -9.15 0.88 -12.05
N TRP A 135 -8.57 0.56 -13.21
CA TRP A 135 -7.65 -0.57 -13.39
C TRP A 135 -6.21 -0.08 -13.35
N GLY A 136 -5.32 -0.86 -12.73
CA GLY A 136 -3.90 -0.55 -12.73
C GLY A 136 -2.99 -1.76 -12.50
N ARG A 137 -1.69 -1.52 -12.63
CA ARG A 137 -0.60 -2.51 -12.53
C ARG A 137 0.69 -1.87 -12.03
N ALA A 138 1.67 -2.69 -11.64
CA ALA A 138 3.03 -2.23 -11.42
C ALA A 138 3.56 -1.54 -12.69
N GLY A 139 4.28 -0.44 -12.51
CA GLY A 139 4.70 0.43 -13.61
C GLY A 139 3.77 1.62 -13.84
N ASP A 140 2.51 1.60 -13.38
CA ASP A 140 1.61 2.76 -13.49
C ASP A 140 2.04 3.97 -12.65
N PRO A 141 1.57 5.19 -12.97
CA PRO A 141 2.04 6.41 -12.32
C PRO A 141 1.87 6.43 -10.81
N LEU A 142 2.94 6.75 -10.08
CA LEU A 142 2.83 7.06 -8.66
C LEU A 142 2.24 8.45 -8.44
N ARG A 143 1.20 8.52 -7.61
CA ARG A 143 0.43 9.74 -7.35
C ARG A 143 -0.12 9.67 -5.93
N ALA A 144 0.59 10.15 -4.93
CA ALA A 144 0.07 10.10 -3.55
C ALA A 144 -1.15 11.00 -3.37
N SER A 145 -2.08 10.65 -2.50
CA SER A 145 -3.14 11.58 -2.11
C SER A 145 -2.56 12.81 -1.39
N ASP A 146 -3.28 13.93 -1.46
CA ASP A 146 -2.92 15.11 -0.68
C ASP A 146 -2.86 14.78 0.81
N MET A 147 -1.86 15.31 1.50
CA MET A 147 -1.61 15.09 2.94
C MET A 147 -1.28 13.65 3.35
N ASP A 148 -1.05 12.74 2.39
CA ASP A 148 -0.69 11.35 2.67
C ASP A 148 0.83 11.17 2.79
N LEU A 149 1.36 11.47 3.98
CA LEU A 149 2.78 11.36 4.29
C LEU A 149 3.22 9.92 4.45
N TYR A 150 2.32 9.05 4.91
CA TYR A 150 2.52 7.60 4.89
C TYR A 150 2.91 7.14 3.49
N THR A 151 2.11 7.47 2.49
CA THR A 151 2.36 7.10 1.09
C THR A 151 3.66 7.67 0.58
N GLN A 152 3.94 8.95 0.82
CA GLN A 152 5.21 9.56 0.42
C GLN A 152 6.43 8.83 1.04
N SER A 153 6.32 8.39 2.28
CA SER A 153 7.38 7.61 2.93
C SER A 153 7.58 6.23 2.31
N LYS A 154 6.50 5.58 1.83
CA LYS A 154 6.57 4.29 1.13
C LYS A 154 7.16 4.43 -0.27
N ILE A 155 6.80 5.48 -1.01
CA ILE A 155 7.44 5.82 -2.30
C ILE A 155 8.95 6.02 -2.11
N ALA A 156 9.35 6.81 -1.10
CA ALA A 156 10.76 7.05 -0.82
C ALA A 156 11.52 5.77 -0.41
N ALA A 157 10.91 4.90 0.40
CA ALA A 157 11.51 3.63 0.81
C ALA A 157 11.62 2.64 -0.37
N GLU A 158 10.59 2.54 -1.23
CA GLU A 158 10.64 1.70 -2.43
C GLU A 158 11.81 2.12 -3.32
N ARG A 159 11.97 3.43 -3.55
CA ARG A 159 13.09 3.97 -4.34
C ARG A 159 14.45 3.54 -3.80
N ILE A 160 14.64 3.63 -2.48
CA ILE A 160 15.91 3.23 -1.85
C ILE A 160 16.23 1.76 -2.12
N LEU A 161 15.24 0.86 -2.04
CA LEU A 161 15.48 -0.57 -2.27
C LEU A 161 15.72 -0.87 -3.75
N VAL A 162 14.88 -0.35 -4.65
CA VAL A 162 14.96 -0.64 -6.09
C VAL A 162 16.30 -0.14 -6.67
N ASP A 163 16.68 1.09 -6.36
CA ASP A 163 17.92 1.71 -6.82
C ASP A 163 19.14 1.34 -5.96
N SER A 164 18.98 0.44 -4.99
CA SER A 164 20.07 0.04 -4.11
C SER A 164 21.23 -0.64 -4.85
N GLY A 165 20.97 -1.27 -5.99
CA GLY A 165 21.92 -2.17 -6.64
C GLY A 165 22.11 -3.50 -5.91
N LEU A 166 21.30 -3.81 -4.89
CA LEU A 166 21.30 -5.12 -4.25
C LEU A 166 20.95 -6.22 -5.28
N PRO A 167 21.59 -7.39 -5.19
CA PRO A 167 21.40 -8.47 -6.16
C PRO A 167 20.04 -9.15 -6.05
N ARG A 168 19.47 -9.26 -4.83
CA ARG A 168 18.26 -10.05 -4.58
C ARG A 168 17.30 -9.32 -3.63
N TRP A 169 16.24 -8.74 -4.20
CA TRP A 169 15.21 -8.03 -3.47
C TRP A 169 13.85 -8.17 -4.16
N THR A 170 12.75 -7.96 -3.44
CA THR A 170 11.42 -7.76 -4.03
C THR A 170 10.66 -6.73 -3.22
N TRP A 171 9.75 -6.00 -3.85
CA TRP A 171 8.90 -5.03 -3.18
C TRP A 171 7.43 -5.33 -3.42
N LEU A 172 6.69 -5.54 -2.35
CA LEU A 172 5.29 -5.94 -2.37
C LEU A 172 4.41 -4.73 -2.03
N ARG A 173 3.71 -4.17 -3.03
CA ARG A 173 2.69 -3.15 -2.82
C ARG A 173 1.43 -3.81 -2.28
N GLN A 174 1.35 -3.87 -0.95
CA GLN A 174 0.25 -4.50 -0.24
C GLN A 174 -1.05 -3.72 -0.44
N THR A 175 -2.13 -4.40 -0.81
CA THR A 175 -3.47 -3.83 -0.92
C THR A 175 -4.23 -3.84 0.43
N GLY A 176 -5.48 -3.36 0.42
CA GLY A 176 -6.42 -3.45 1.53
C GLY A 176 -6.54 -4.88 2.05
N MET A 177 -6.19 -5.07 3.33
CA MET A 177 -6.17 -6.37 3.98
C MET A 177 -7.41 -6.54 4.86
N LEU A 178 -8.29 -7.46 4.51
CA LEU A 178 -9.45 -7.79 5.34
C LEU A 178 -8.98 -8.61 6.55
N SER A 179 -9.24 -8.08 7.74
CA SER A 179 -8.93 -8.71 9.02
C SER A 179 -10.01 -8.41 10.06
N PRO A 180 -10.08 -9.16 11.17
CA PRO A 180 -10.98 -8.84 12.28
C PRO A 180 -10.79 -7.43 12.86
N ALA A 181 -9.59 -6.84 12.72
CA ALA A 181 -9.31 -5.49 13.20
C ALA A 181 -10.07 -4.42 12.41
N VAL A 182 -10.28 -4.62 11.10
CA VAL A 182 -11.04 -3.69 10.24
C VAL A 182 -12.47 -3.52 10.73
N LEU A 183 -13.12 -4.60 11.19
CA LEU A 183 -14.48 -4.57 11.74
C LEU A 183 -14.58 -3.84 13.09
N ARG A 184 -13.46 -3.72 13.82
CA ARG A 184 -13.39 -3.04 15.12
C ARG A 184 -12.97 -1.57 15.00
N GLN A 185 -12.46 -1.17 13.84
CA GLN A 185 -11.97 0.17 13.59
C GLN A 185 -13.12 1.18 13.64
N ARG A 186 -12.93 2.23 14.44
CA ARG A 186 -13.86 3.37 14.56
C ARG A 186 -13.18 4.68 14.16
N ASP A 187 -12.21 4.60 13.26
CA ASP A 187 -11.45 5.75 12.79
C ASP A 187 -12.18 6.42 11.61
N PRO A 188 -12.20 7.76 11.54
CA PRO A 188 -12.89 8.46 10.46
C PRO A 188 -12.36 8.17 9.05
N ILE A 189 -11.16 7.60 8.92
CA ILE A 189 -10.61 7.16 7.64
C ILE A 189 -11.53 6.20 6.87
N ALA A 190 -12.38 5.44 7.55
CA ALA A 190 -13.36 4.57 6.90
C ALA A 190 -14.38 5.34 6.04
N LEU A 191 -14.59 6.63 6.33
CA LEU A 191 -15.47 7.53 5.58
C LEU A 191 -14.73 8.33 4.50
N HIS A 192 -13.40 8.20 4.42
CA HIS A 192 -12.61 8.85 3.36
C HIS A 192 -12.68 8.08 2.05
N VAL A 193 -13.03 6.79 2.08
CA VAL A 193 -13.15 5.95 0.89
C VAL A 193 -14.48 6.25 0.17
N PRO A 194 -14.46 6.73 -1.08
CA PRO A 194 -15.69 6.95 -1.84
C PRO A 194 -16.49 5.67 -2.02
N LEU A 195 -17.82 5.76 -2.06
CA LEU A 195 -18.69 4.58 -2.20
C LEU A 195 -18.48 3.84 -3.53
N ASP A 196 -18.14 4.57 -4.58
CA ASP A 196 -17.77 4.08 -5.91
C ASP A 196 -16.27 3.78 -6.07
N GLY A 197 -15.46 4.15 -5.07
CA GLY A 197 -14.04 3.81 -5.00
C GLY A 197 -13.85 2.30 -5.05
N VAL A 198 -12.79 1.86 -5.72
CA VAL A 198 -12.48 0.44 -5.94
C VAL A 198 -11.19 0.03 -5.26
N ILE A 199 -11.17 -1.17 -4.70
CA ILE A 199 -9.96 -1.81 -4.20
C ILE A 199 -10.06 -3.30 -4.54
N GLU A 200 -8.99 -3.88 -5.08
CA GLU A 200 -8.82 -5.33 -5.02
C GLU A 200 -8.27 -5.68 -3.64
N TRP A 201 -9.08 -6.30 -2.80
CA TRP A 201 -8.72 -6.67 -1.43
C TRP A 201 -7.94 -7.99 -1.39
N VAL A 202 -7.41 -8.33 -0.21
CA VAL A 202 -6.87 -9.66 0.11
C VAL A 202 -7.13 -9.97 1.59
N SER A 203 -7.18 -11.24 1.98
CA SER A 203 -7.29 -11.57 3.41
C SER A 203 -5.95 -11.44 4.14
N ASP A 204 -6.01 -11.19 5.44
CA ASP A 204 -4.81 -11.20 6.31
C ASP A 204 -4.07 -12.54 6.31
N LEU A 205 -4.80 -13.65 6.21
CA LEU A 205 -4.22 -14.98 6.13
C LEU A 205 -3.49 -15.22 4.81
N ASP A 206 -4.05 -14.79 3.68
CA ASP A 206 -3.40 -14.92 2.37
C ASP A 206 -2.16 -14.03 2.29
N SER A 207 -2.20 -12.80 2.82
CA SER A 207 -1.02 -11.94 2.93
C SER A 207 0.07 -12.54 3.84
N ALA A 208 -0.29 -13.21 4.94
CA ALA A 208 0.65 -13.94 5.79
C ALA A 208 1.24 -15.17 5.07
N ARG A 209 0.41 -15.90 4.32
CA ARG A 209 0.81 -17.07 3.53
C ARG A 209 1.80 -16.69 2.43
N LEU A 210 1.60 -15.55 1.76
CA LEU A 210 2.55 -15.02 0.77
C LEU A 210 3.95 -14.89 1.37
N LEU A 211 4.08 -14.20 2.50
CA LEU A 211 5.38 -14.01 3.16
C LEU A 211 5.97 -15.31 3.69
N THR A 212 5.12 -16.23 4.18
CA THR A 212 5.54 -17.55 4.64
C THR A 212 6.12 -18.38 3.50
N ARG A 213 5.47 -18.42 2.34
CA ARG A 213 5.96 -19.13 1.15
C ARG A 213 7.26 -18.55 0.64
N ILE A 214 7.38 -17.22 0.60
CA ILE A 214 8.65 -16.55 0.27
C ILE A 214 9.75 -16.96 1.25
N ALA A 215 9.46 -16.98 2.55
CA ALA A 215 10.42 -17.37 3.58
C ALA A 215 10.88 -18.84 3.46
N LEU A 216 10.00 -19.71 2.99
CA LEU A 216 10.29 -21.13 2.73
C LEU A 216 10.97 -21.37 1.37
N GLY A 217 11.18 -20.33 0.56
CA GLY A 217 11.72 -20.44 -0.80
C GLY A 217 10.74 -21.04 -1.82
N GLU A 218 9.44 -21.08 -1.49
CA GLU A 218 8.38 -21.65 -2.33
C GLU A 218 7.85 -20.62 -3.35
N CYS A 219 8.78 -20.05 -4.14
CA CYS A 219 8.53 -19.00 -5.12
C CYS A 219 9.43 -19.15 -6.36
N ASP A 220 8.96 -18.65 -7.51
CA ASP A 220 9.77 -18.54 -8.73
C ASP A 220 10.79 -17.38 -8.64
N GLU A 221 11.93 -17.51 -9.34
CA GLU A 221 12.99 -16.49 -9.36
C GLU A 221 12.56 -15.15 -9.95
N SER A 222 11.53 -15.13 -10.80
CA SER A 222 10.93 -13.91 -11.33
C SER A 222 10.30 -13.01 -10.25
N LEU A 223 10.16 -13.48 -9.00
CA LEU A 223 9.78 -12.65 -7.87
C LEU A 223 10.77 -11.51 -7.63
N PHE A 224 12.06 -11.76 -7.85
CA PHE A 224 13.13 -10.86 -7.43
C PHE A 224 13.49 -9.81 -8.50
N ALA A 225 14.13 -8.73 -8.03
CA ALA A 225 14.42 -7.51 -8.77
C ALA A 225 13.16 -6.87 -9.38
N ARG A 226 12.01 -7.03 -8.72
CA ARG A 226 10.71 -6.57 -9.19
C ARG A 226 9.83 -6.01 -8.08
N VAL A 227 8.91 -5.15 -8.51
CA VAL A 227 7.80 -4.64 -7.71
C VAL A 227 6.55 -5.40 -8.11
N HIS A 228 5.75 -5.84 -7.14
CA HIS A 228 4.51 -6.59 -7.38
C HIS A 228 3.35 -6.00 -6.59
N ASN A 229 2.17 -5.95 -7.21
CA ASN A 229 0.94 -5.68 -6.48
C ASN A 229 0.44 -6.96 -5.81
N VAL A 230 0.14 -6.87 -4.51
CA VAL A 230 -0.49 -7.98 -3.78
C VAL A 230 -2.00 -7.78 -3.83
N GLY A 231 -2.72 -8.78 -4.33
CA GLY A 231 -4.19 -8.77 -4.38
C GLY A 231 -4.77 -10.17 -4.26
N GLY A 232 -6.03 -10.27 -3.86
CA GLY A 232 -6.77 -11.54 -3.72
C GLY A 232 -7.37 -12.07 -5.02
N GLY A 233 -7.19 -11.36 -6.13
CA GLY A 233 -7.69 -11.76 -7.45
C GLY A 233 -9.13 -11.35 -7.70
N ARG A 234 -9.72 -11.88 -8.79
CA ARG A 234 -10.99 -11.41 -9.36
C ARG A 234 -12.15 -11.31 -8.36
N ALA A 235 -12.28 -12.25 -7.42
CA ALA A 235 -13.39 -12.24 -6.45
C ALA A 235 -13.30 -11.07 -5.46
N TRP A 236 -12.10 -10.55 -5.23
CA TRP A 236 -11.79 -9.48 -4.29
C TRP A 236 -11.77 -8.07 -4.92
N ARG A 237 -12.00 -7.97 -6.24
CA ARG A 237 -12.18 -6.70 -6.97
C ARG A 237 -13.56 -6.12 -6.64
N LEU A 238 -13.62 -5.32 -5.58
CA LEU A 238 -14.87 -4.79 -5.02
C LEU A 238 -14.89 -3.27 -5.05
N THR A 239 -16.08 -2.68 -5.17
CA THR A 239 -16.31 -1.29 -4.78
C THR A 239 -16.41 -1.17 -3.27
N ASN A 240 -16.21 0.03 -2.74
CA ASN A 240 -16.41 0.29 -1.32
C ASN A 240 -17.86 0.01 -0.90
N TRP A 241 -18.84 0.37 -1.74
CA TRP A 241 -20.24 0.01 -1.55
C TRP A 241 -20.44 -1.51 -1.40
N GLU A 242 -19.82 -2.31 -2.27
CA GLU A 242 -19.93 -3.78 -2.24
C GLU A 242 -19.36 -4.37 -0.95
N ILE A 243 -18.12 -4.01 -0.57
CA ILE A 243 -17.49 -4.57 0.64
C ILE A 243 -18.23 -4.15 1.91
N LEU A 244 -18.59 -2.87 2.05
CA LEU A 244 -19.32 -2.39 3.21
C LEU A 244 -20.70 -3.06 3.31
N THR A 245 -21.40 -3.24 2.18
CA THR A 245 -22.72 -3.91 2.16
C THR A 245 -22.60 -5.39 2.54
N ARG A 246 -21.56 -6.09 2.08
CA ARG A 246 -21.32 -7.48 2.48
C ARG A 246 -21.02 -7.59 3.97
N LEU A 247 -20.17 -6.71 4.51
CA LEU A 247 -19.87 -6.65 5.95
C LEU A 247 -21.13 -6.35 6.77
N ALA A 248 -21.95 -5.38 6.35
CA ALA A 248 -23.19 -5.02 7.02
C ALA A 248 -24.17 -6.21 7.08
N ARG A 249 -24.34 -6.92 5.94
CA ARG A 249 -25.17 -8.12 5.87
C ARG A 249 -24.67 -9.25 6.73
N ALA A 250 -23.35 -9.49 6.76
CA ALA A 250 -22.75 -10.50 7.62
C ALA A 250 -22.96 -10.21 9.12
N MET A 251 -23.11 -8.94 9.49
CA MET A 251 -23.46 -8.49 10.85
C MET A 251 -24.98 -8.36 11.09
N GLY A 252 -25.81 -8.77 10.13
CA GLY A 252 -27.27 -8.86 10.24
C GLY A 252 -28.06 -7.64 9.78
N ALA A 253 -27.43 -6.61 9.18
CA ALA A 253 -28.14 -5.46 8.63
C ALA A 253 -28.58 -5.70 7.18
N ARG A 254 -29.55 -4.93 6.69
CA ARG A 254 -29.98 -5.03 5.28
C ARG A 254 -28.93 -4.48 4.31
N GLY A 255 -28.17 -3.49 4.76
CA GLY A 255 -27.12 -2.80 4.02
C GLY A 255 -26.58 -1.62 4.81
N ILE A 256 -25.62 -0.90 4.24
CA ILE A 256 -24.87 0.13 4.97
C ILE A 256 -25.69 1.39 5.24
N SER A 257 -26.71 1.66 4.43
CA SER A 257 -27.63 2.80 4.60
C SER A 257 -28.41 2.74 5.93
N GLN A 258 -28.48 1.56 6.56
CA GLN A 258 -29.03 1.43 7.91
C GLN A 258 -28.18 2.16 8.95
N TRP A 259 -26.86 2.27 8.74
CA TRP A 259 -25.91 2.77 9.74
C TRP A 259 -25.17 4.04 9.33
N TYR A 260 -25.24 4.46 8.09
CA TYR A 260 -24.53 5.64 7.59
C TYR A 260 -25.47 6.53 6.80
N GLU A 261 -25.17 7.83 6.77
CA GLU A 261 -25.75 8.73 5.77
C GLU A 261 -24.80 8.84 4.58
N ARG A 262 -25.36 9.03 3.38
CA ARG A 262 -24.62 9.06 2.13
C ARG A 262 -23.57 10.18 2.13
N ASN A 263 -23.97 11.39 2.53
CA ASN A 263 -23.13 12.57 2.58
C ASN A 263 -22.06 12.56 3.69
N TRP A 264 -21.88 11.45 4.41
CA TRP A 264 -20.76 11.27 5.33
C TRP A 264 -19.52 10.72 4.63
N PHE A 265 -19.68 10.05 3.49
CA PHE A 265 -18.55 9.53 2.72
C PHE A 265 -17.98 10.61 1.81
N ALA A 266 -16.65 10.73 1.79
CA ALA A 266 -15.95 11.55 0.80
C ALA A 266 -16.27 11.06 -0.62
N THR A 267 -16.17 11.94 -1.60
CA THR A 267 -16.38 11.64 -3.03
C THR A 267 -15.06 11.50 -3.80
N GLY A 268 -13.92 11.75 -3.16
CA GLY A 268 -12.61 11.58 -3.78
C GLY A 268 -11.44 11.51 -2.80
N SER A 269 -10.22 11.58 -3.35
CA SER A 269 -8.94 11.68 -2.62
C SER A 269 -8.54 10.46 -1.76
N PHE A 270 -9.14 9.29 -1.98
CA PHE A 270 -8.67 8.04 -1.38
C PHE A 270 -8.08 7.09 -2.42
N HIS A 271 -7.08 6.32 -2.01
CA HIS A 271 -6.36 5.41 -2.88
C HIS A 271 -7.11 4.10 -3.15
N GLY A 272 -6.81 3.48 -4.27
CA GLY A 272 -7.35 2.17 -4.60
C GLY A 272 -7.58 1.99 -6.08
N HIS A 273 -7.40 0.75 -6.54
CA HIS A 273 -7.75 0.29 -7.88
C HIS A 273 -7.90 -1.22 -7.89
N TRP A 274 -8.38 -1.76 -9.01
CA TRP A 274 -8.27 -3.18 -9.33
C TRP A 274 -6.97 -3.47 -10.05
N PHE A 275 -6.43 -4.68 -9.87
CA PHE A 275 -5.16 -5.05 -10.47
C PHE A 275 -5.36 -5.85 -11.75
N THR A 276 -4.59 -5.53 -12.78
CA THR A 276 -4.44 -6.39 -13.96
C THR A 276 -3.26 -7.37 -13.83
N ASP A 277 -2.39 -7.17 -12.86
CA ASP A 277 -1.13 -7.91 -12.68
C ASP A 277 -1.05 -8.76 -11.40
N SER A 278 -2.01 -8.64 -10.46
CA SER A 278 -1.95 -9.40 -9.19
C SER A 278 -2.01 -10.92 -9.39
N ASP A 279 -2.68 -11.37 -10.46
CA ASP A 279 -2.75 -12.79 -10.84
C ASP A 279 -1.37 -13.36 -11.22
N ALA A 280 -0.44 -12.53 -11.70
CA ALA A 280 0.94 -12.95 -11.98
C ALA A 280 1.70 -13.25 -10.69
N LEU A 281 1.50 -12.47 -9.61
CA LEU A 281 2.13 -12.75 -8.32
C LEU A 281 1.65 -14.08 -7.73
N GLU A 282 0.37 -14.43 -7.89
CA GLU A 282 -0.16 -15.74 -7.49
C GLU A 282 0.50 -16.89 -8.25
N GLN A 283 0.83 -16.71 -9.53
CA GLN A 283 1.56 -17.73 -10.30
C GLN A 283 3.01 -17.89 -9.80
N ILE A 284 3.65 -16.79 -9.42
CA ILE A 284 5.04 -16.76 -8.90
C ILE A 284 5.10 -17.35 -7.49
N VAL A 285 4.12 -17.05 -6.64
CA VAL A 285 4.01 -17.54 -5.27
C VAL A 285 2.55 -17.93 -5.00
N PRO A 286 2.14 -19.20 -5.11
CA PRO A 286 0.74 -19.59 -4.92
C PRO A 286 0.26 -19.41 -3.47
N PHE A 287 -0.33 -18.25 -3.15
CA PHE A 287 -0.62 -17.83 -1.77
C PHE A 287 -2.11 -17.69 -1.48
N ARG A 288 -2.95 -17.48 -2.50
CA ARG A 288 -4.37 -17.21 -2.32
C ARG A 288 -5.13 -18.47 -1.87
N SER A 289 -6.06 -18.30 -0.94
CA SER A 289 -6.87 -19.40 -0.42
C SER A 289 -8.26 -19.03 0.05
N GLU A 290 -8.51 -17.76 0.39
CA GLU A 290 -9.82 -17.32 0.85
C GLU A 290 -10.55 -16.48 -0.20
N ASP A 291 -11.84 -16.76 -0.41
CA ASP A 291 -12.74 -15.84 -1.10
C ASP A 291 -13.33 -14.81 -0.10
N PRO A 292 -13.89 -13.67 -0.59
CA PRO A 292 -14.41 -12.64 0.29
C PRO A 292 -15.51 -13.13 1.24
N THR A 293 -16.34 -14.10 0.85
CA THR A 293 -17.46 -14.59 1.67
C THR A 293 -16.91 -15.31 2.89
N THR A 294 -15.98 -16.24 2.68
CA THR A 294 -15.33 -17.00 3.74
C THR A 294 -14.55 -16.09 4.68
N ALA A 295 -13.75 -15.17 4.13
CA ALA A 295 -12.97 -14.24 4.92
C ALA A 295 -13.85 -13.28 5.76
N ILE A 296 -14.95 -12.76 5.20
CA ILE A 296 -15.91 -11.91 5.94
C ILE A 296 -16.55 -12.71 7.08
N ALA A 297 -17.01 -13.93 6.81
CA ALA A 297 -17.61 -14.79 7.84
C ALA A 297 -16.64 -15.06 9.00
N ARG A 298 -15.37 -15.36 8.69
CA ARG A 298 -14.29 -15.52 9.67
C ARG A 298 -14.09 -14.25 10.50
N CYS A 299 -13.98 -13.10 9.85
CA CYS A 299 -13.76 -11.82 10.52
C CYS A 299 -14.92 -11.45 11.45
N VAL A 300 -16.16 -11.70 11.03
CA VAL A 300 -17.36 -11.48 11.86
C VAL A 300 -17.40 -12.47 13.02
N ALA A 301 -17.10 -13.75 12.80
CA ALA A 301 -17.06 -14.76 13.86
C ALA A 301 -16.03 -14.42 14.96
N ALA A 302 -14.89 -13.85 14.58
CA ALA A 302 -13.84 -13.36 15.49
C ALA A 302 -14.17 -12.01 16.17
N SER A 303 -15.31 -11.39 15.85
CA SER A 303 -15.72 -10.11 16.43
C SER A 303 -16.57 -10.30 17.69
N PRO A 304 -16.57 -9.33 18.63
CA PRO A 304 -17.44 -9.37 19.80
C PRO A 304 -18.91 -9.56 19.42
N TRP A 305 -19.69 -10.22 20.30
CA TRP A 305 -21.11 -10.48 20.07
C TRP A 305 -21.90 -9.23 19.65
N VAL A 306 -21.60 -8.06 20.26
CA VAL A 306 -22.26 -6.79 19.93
C VAL A 306 -22.07 -6.38 18.47
N VAL A 307 -20.88 -6.64 17.90
CA VAL A 307 -20.55 -6.34 16.50
C VAL A 307 -21.22 -7.37 15.59
N ARG A 308 -21.14 -8.66 15.94
CA ARG A 308 -21.79 -9.75 15.19
C ARG A 308 -23.29 -9.58 15.02
N ARG A 309 -23.94 -8.93 15.98
CA ARG A 309 -25.39 -8.67 16.00
C ARG A 309 -25.72 -7.21 15.73
N ALA A 310 -24.79 -6.41 15.17
CA ALA A 310 -24.97 -4.98 14.92
C ALA A 310 -26.25 -4.66 14.12
N GLY A 311 -26.70 -5.58 13.26
CA GLY A 311 -27.90 -5.38 12.45
C GLY A 311 -29.23 -5.48 13.18
N LEU A 312 -29.24 -6.05 14.40
CA LEU A 312 -30.42 -6.08 15.27
C LEU A 312 -30.70 -4.73 15.93
N TRP A 313 -29.71 -3.83 15.97
CA TRP A 313 -29.86 -2.52 16.59
C TRP A 313 -30.62 -1.57 15.67
N PRO A 314 -31.52 -0.71 16.21
CA PRO A 314 -32.18 0.32 15.42
C PRO A 314 -31.15 1.20 14.71
N GLY A 315 -31.30 1.39 13.39
CA GLY A 315 -30.29 2.09 12.58
C GLY A 315 -29.99 3.51 13.05
N TRP A 316 -31.02 4.25 13.49
CA TRP A 316 -30.87 5.60 14.05
C TRP A 316 -29.99 5.62 15.31
N LEU A 317 -30.01 4.56 16.12
CA LEU A 317 -29.21 4.45 17.33
C LEU A 317 -27.73 4.21 16.97
N VAL A 318 -27.47 3.34 16.00
CA VAL A 318 -26.10 3.12 15.49
C VAL A 318 -25.54 4.41 14.89
N ARG A 319 -26.36 5.16 14.13
CA ARG A 319 -26.02 6.49 13.60
C ARG A 319 -25.68 7.50 14.69
N ALA A 320 -26.49 7.55 15.74
CA ALA A 320 -26.30 8.50 16.82
C ALA A 320 -25.07 8.19 17.69
N LEU A 321 -24.79 6.91 17.96
CA LEU A 321 -23.80 6.49 18.95
C LEU A 321 -22.46 6.02 18.38
N VAL A 322 -22.41 5.62 17.10
CA VAL A 322 -21.20 5.03 16.51
C VAL A 322 -20.72 5.81 15.30
N THR A 323 -21.48 5.78 14.21
CA THR A 323 -21.02 6.24 12.89
C THR A 323 -21.11 7.76 12.74
N GLY A 324 -22.10 8.41 13.34
CA GLY A 324 -22.20 9.87 13.40
C GLY A 324 -21.08 10.51 14.25
N PRO A 325 -20.81 10.02 15.47
CA PRO A 325 -19.64 10.43 16.24
C PRO A 325 -18.32 10.20 15.49
N MET A 326 -18.18 9.08 14.79
CA MET A 326 -17.01 8.82 13.94
C MET A 326 -16.86 9.87 12.83
N ALA A 327 -17.95 10.24 12.15
CA ALA A 327 -17.93 11.27 11.11
C ALA A 327 -17.56 12.68 11.63
N ARG A 328 -17.85 12.97 12.91
CA ARG A 328 -17.59 14.25 13.59
C ARG A 328 -16.30 14.28 14.43
N ALA A 329 -15.63 13.15 14.57
CA ALA A 329 -14.36 13.04 15.29
C ALA A 329 -13.24 13.78 14.52
N PRO A 330 -12.09 14.09 15.16
CA PRO A 330 -10.95 14.69 14.48
C PRO A 330 -10.56 13.92 13.21
N ARG A 331 -10.32 14.62 12.09
CA ARG A 331 -10.14 14.09 10.72
C ARG A 331 -11.40 13.51 10.05
N GLY A 332 -12.57 13.61 10.69
CA GLY A 332 -13.84 13.22 10.08
C GLY A 332 -14.30 14.18 8.99
N THR A 333 -15.04 13.66 8.02
CA THR A 333 -15.58 14.42 6.89
C THR A 333 -16.53 15.52 7.35
N LEU A 334 -17.40 15.25 8.33
CA LEU A 334 -18.28 16.25 8.91
C LEU A 334 -17.55 17.20 9.84
N ARG A 335 -16.44 16.77 10.44
CA ARG A 335 -15.58 17.63 11.25
C ARG A 335 -14.92 18.71 10.41
N ALA A 336 -14.41 18.35 9.22
CA ALA A 336 -13.85 19.30 8.27
C ALA A 336 -14.88 20.38 7.86
N LEU A 337 -16.12 19.98 7.60
CA LEU A 337 -17.20 20.92 7.28
C LEU A 337 -17.58 21.83 8.45
N HIS A 338 -17.66 21.28 9.67
CA HIS A 338 -17.96 22.04 10.87
C HIS A 338 -16.88 23.08 11.19
N ASP A 339 -15.61 22.67 11.10
CA ASP A 339 -14.46 23.51 11.44
C ASP A 339 -14.11 24.52 10.33
N GLY A 340 -14.78 24.46 9.17
CA GLY A 340 -14.50 25.31 8.02
C GLY A 340 -13.13 25.04 7.39
N ASP A 341 -12.61 23.82 7.51
CA ASP A 341 -11.32 23.42 6.92
C ASP A 341 -11.46 23.30 5.40
N GLU A 342 -11.30 24.41 4.69
CA GLU A 342 -11.44 24.48 3.24
C GLU A 342 -10.54 23.50 2.49
N ARG A 343 -9.35 23.20 3.03
CA ARG A 343 -8.43 22.25 2.42
C ARG A 343 -8.98 20.83 2.52
N ALA A 344 -9.43 20.42 3.69
CA ALA A 344 -10.03 19.10 3.88
C ALA A 344 -11.36 18.97 3.14
N VAL A 345 -12.21 20.01 3.13
CA VAL A 345 -13.46 20.02 2.37
C VAL A 345 -13.19 19.89 0.87
N ARG A 346 -12.22 20.62 0.32
CA ARG A 346 -11.80 20.49 -1.07
C ARG A 346 -11.27 19.08 -1.35
N ALA A 347 -10.48 18.49 -0.45
CA ALA A 347 -9.98 17.14 -0.62
C ALA A 347 -11.11 16.09 -0.62
N PHE A 348 -12.05 16.15 0.32
CA PHE A 348 -13.11 15.15 0.45
C PHE A 348 -14.24 15.31 -0.56
N PHE A 349 -14.64 16.54 -0.86
CA PHE A 349 -15.88 16.83 -1.59
C PHE A 349 -15.70 17.77 -2.79
N GLY A 350 -14.51 18.34 -2.98
CA GLY A 350 -14.27 19.40 -3.99
C GLY A 350 -14.76 20.77 -3.52
N SER A 351 -15.99 20.86 -2.99
CA SER A 351 -16.54 22.08 -2.40
C SER A 351 -17.64 21.77 -1.38
N ARG A 352 -18.03 22.76 -0.57
CA ARG A 352 -19.18 22.65 0.33
C ARG A 352 -20.50 22.49 -0.44
N GLN A 353 -20.65 23.21 -1.55
CA GLN A 353 -21.81 23.09 -2.42
C GLN A 353 -21.95 21.66 -2.98
N ALA A 354 -20.85 21.08 -3.48
CA ALA A 354 -20.85 19.70 -3.99
C ALA A 354 -21.21 18.68 -2.89
N TRP A 355 -20.84 18.93 -1.63
CA TRP A 355 -21.28 18.11 -0.50
C TRP A 355 -22.80 18.22 -0.24
N GLU A 356 -23.38 19.42 -0.30
CA GLU A 356 -24.81 19.64 -0.14
C GLU A 356 -25.63 18.92 -1.23
N GLU A 357 -25.11 18.87 -2.46
CA GLU A 357 -25.71 18.20 -3.62
C GLU A 357 -25.70 16.66 -3.52
N ILE A 358 -24.89 16.05 -2.64
CA ILE A 358 -24.86 14.59 -2.44
C ILE A 358 -26.23 14.06 -2.01
N GLY A 359 -26.94 14.82 -1.16
CA GLY A 359 -28.25 14.45 -0.63
C GLY A 359 -28.24 13.16 0.19
N ASP A 360 -29.40 12.51 0.26
CA ASP A 360 -29.64 11.28 1.01
C ASP A 360 -29.52 10.02 0.12
N TRP A 361 -29.99 8.89 0.64
CA TRP A 361 -29.96 7.61 -0.07
C TRP A 361 -30.99 7.47 -1.19
N SER A 362 -32.00 8.35 -1.29
CA SER A 362 -33.10 8.19 -2.27
C SER A 362 -32.63 8.33 -3.71
N GLY A 363 -31.62 9.16 -3.96
CA GLY A 363 -30.98 9.35 -5.26
C GLY A 363 -29.69 8.54 -5.45
N PHE A 364 -29.39 7.57 -4.59
CA PHE A 364 -28.14 6.81 -4.68
C PHE A 364 -28.22 5.74 -5.76
N VAL A 365 -27.31 5.82 -6.73
CA VAL A 365 -27.12 4.79 -7.75
C VAL A 365 -25.98 3.88 -7.32
N VAL A 366 -26.24 2.57 -7.30
CA VAL A 366 -25.22 1.58 -6.95
C VAL A 366 -24.07 1.65 -7.97
N PRO A 367 -22.81 1.86 -7.52
CA PRO A 367 -21.67 1.93 -8.42
C PRO A 367 -21.48 0.63 -9.21
N ALA A 368 -21.28 0.77 -10.52
CA ALA A 368 -21.05 -0.35 -11.44
C ALA A 368 -19.84 -0.11 -12.37
N PRO A 369 -18.62 0.03 -11.82
CA PRO A 369 -17.40 0.18 -12.62
C PRO A 369 -17.22 -0.95 -13.63
N SER A 370 -16.71 -0.62 -14.81
CA SER A 370 -16.41 -1.62 -15.85
C SER A 370 -15.46 -2.70 -15.33
N ARG A 371 -15.90 -3.95 -15.35
CA ARG A 371 -15.05 -5.11 -14.99
C ARG A 371 -14.16 -5.61 -16.13
N ARG A 372 -14.20 -4.95 -17.30
CA ARG A 372 -13.26 -5.22 -18.39
C ARG A 372 -11.94 -4.50 -18.08
N PRO A 373 -10.80 -5.20 -18.00
CA PRO A 373 -9.49 -4.57 -17.83
C PRO A 373 -9.23 -3.48 -18.85
N SER A 374 -8.72 -2.35 -18.38
CA SER A 374 -8.11 -1.28 -19.18
C SER A 374 -6.66 -1.10 -18.75
N TYR A 375 -5.84 -0.53 -19.63
CA TYR A 375 -4.41 -0.36 -19.42
C TYR A 375 -4.04 1.09 -19.71
N LEU A 376 -3.18 1.65 -18.86
CA LEU A 376 -2.54 2.93 -19.11
C LEU A 376 -1.35 2.70 -20.04
N ASP A 377 -1.11 3.65 -20.94
CA ASP A 377 0.09 3.69 -21.77
C ASP A 377 1.30 4.05 -20.90
N HIS A 378 2.39 3.29 -21.02
CA HIS A 378 3.65 3.57 -20.33
C HIS A 378 4.63 4.35 -21.20
N GLY A 379 4.28 4.63 -22.45
CA GLY A 379 5.13 5.38 -23.38
C GLY A 379 6.23 4.56 -24.03
N TYR A 380 6.19 3.24 -23.91
CA TYR A 380 7.13 2.31 -24.54
C TYR A 380 6.49 0.93 -24.76
N ASP A 381 7.11 0.10 -25.59
CA ASP A 381 6.66 -1.27 -25.84
C ASP A 381 7.00 -2.18 -24.64
N GLU A 382 5.99 -2.49 -23.82
CA GLU A 382 6.10 -3.37 -22.65
C GLU A 382 6.41 -4.84 -23.00
N SER A 383 6.29 -5.25 -24.26
CA SER A 383 6.65 -6.61 -24.69
C SER A 383 8.17 -6.81 -24.76
N VAL A 384 8.94 -5.72 -24.84
CA VAL A 384 10.41 -5.75 -24.86
C VAL A 384 10.91 -6.11 -23.46
N GLY A 385 11.61 -7.25 -23.36
CA GLY A 385 12.15 -7.72 -22.09
C GLY A 385 13.28 -6.83 -21.57
N MET A 386 13.42 -6.76 -20.24
CA MET A 386 14.42 -5.93 -19.54
C MET A 386 15.87 -6.10 -20.03
N ARG A 387 16.23 -7.30 -20.55
CA ARG A 387 17.58 -7.59 -21.10
C ARG A 387 17.83 -6.94 -22.48
N GLN A 388 16.78 -6.51 -23.16
CA GLN A 388 16.82 -5.89 -24.48
C GLN A 388 16.61 -4.37 -24.41
N TRP A 389 16.30 -3.83 -23.23
CA TRP A 389 16.13 -2.38 -23.06
C TRP A 389 17.42 -1.62 -23.36
N ASP A 390 17.28 -0.54 -24.11
CA ASP A 390 18.37 0.27 -24.60
C ASP A 390 18.08 1.78 -24.45
N ALA A 391 19.01 2.60 -24.94
CA ALA A 391 18.90 4.05 -24.87
C ALA A 391 17.69 4.61 -25.64
N SER A 392 17.25 3.93 -26.71
CA SER A 392 16.12 4.39 -27.53
C SER A 392 14.83 4.27 -26.74
N LEU A 393 14.59 3.11 -26.14
CA LEU A 393 13.44 2.86 -25.28
C LEU A 393 13.41 3.82 -24.09
N TYR A 394 14.55 4.04 -23.43
CA TYR A 394 14.62 4.96 -22.29
C TYR A 394 14.32 6.42 -22.68
N ARG A 395 14.78 6.89 -23.84
CA ARG A 395 14.46 8.23 -24.34
C ARG A 395 12.98 8.37 -24.69
N GLN A 396 12.38 7.34 -25.29
CA GLN A 396 10.96 7.31 -25.60
C GLN A 396 10.10 7.44 -24.33
N ALA A 397 10.40 6.62 -23.31
CA ALA A 397 9.72 6.69 -22.03
C ALA A 397 9.95 8.04 -21.34
N ALA A 398 11.19 8.56 -21.32
CA ALA A 398 11.47 9.87 -20.74
C ALA A 398 10.64 10.98 -21.40
N ALA A 399 10.57 11.00 -22.73
CA ALA A 399 9.77 11.97 -23.47
C ALA A 399 8.28 11.85 -23.14
N PHE A 400 7.74 10.65 -23.01
CA PHE A 400 6.35 10.42 -22.61
C PHE A 400 6.05 10.90 -21.17
N HIS A 401 7.05 10.86 -20.30
CA HIS A 401 6.99 11.45 -18.95
C HIS A 401 7.24 12.98 -18.94
N GLY A 402 7.32 13.62 -20.11
CA GLY A 402 7.59 15.06 -20.23
C GLY A 402 9.03 15.47 -19.95
N GLY A 403 9.98 14.54 -20.06
CA GLY A 403 11.36 14.80 -19.73
C GLY A 403 12.34 14.19 -20.72
N GLU A 404 13.59 14.08 -20.27
CA GLU A 404 14.69 13.59 -21.11
C GLU A 404 15.68 12.75 -20.31
N LEU A 405 16.35 11.85 -21.02
CA LEU A 405 17.49 11.09 -20.51
C LEU A 405 18.77 11.90 -20.76
N LEU A 406 19.52 12.19 -19.69
CA LEU A 406 20.77 12.96 -19.76
C LEU A 406 22.02 12.07 -19.87
N SER A 407 21.97 10.83 -19.36
CA SER A 407 23.09 9.89 -19.47
C SER A 407 23.37 9.50 -20.92
N ALA A 408 24.62 9.70 -21.36
CA ALA A 408 25.08 9.26 -22.68
C ALA A 408 25.60 7.81 -22.68
N ASP A 409 26.05 7.30 -21.54
CA ASP A 409 26.71 6.00 -21.34
C ASP A 409 25.73 4.85 -21.06
N VAL A 410 24.64 4.78 -21.83
CA VAL A 410 23.65 3.71 -21.67
C VAL A 410 24.21 2.38 -22.17
N VAL A 411 24.17 1.35 -21.32
CA VAL A 411 24.51 -0.03 -21.69
C VAL A 411 23.22 -0.84 -21.79
N ALA A 412 22.95 -1.40 -22.98
CA ALA A 412 21.77 -2.21 -23.21
C ALA A 412 21.69 -3.41 -22.25
N GLY A 413 20.50 -3.72 -21.76
CA GLY A 413 20.24 -4.80 -20.82
C GLY A 413 20.69 -4.55 -19.37
N GLN A 414 21.35 -3.43 -19.07
CA GLN A 414 21.71 -3.04 -17.69
C GLN A 414 20.63 -2.16 -17.03
N ALA A 415 19.39 -2.62 -17.02
CA ALA A 415 18.23 -1.84 -16.54
C ALA A 415 18.27 -1.42 -15.05
N ARG A 416 19.19 -1.99 -14.25
CA ARG A 416 19.41 -1.62 -12.84
C ARG A 416 20.54 -0.60 -12.65
N ARG A 417 21.26 -0.23 -13.71
CA ARG A 417 22.27 0.83 -13.67
C ARG A 417 21.57 2.17 -13.47
N LEU A 418 22.09 2.97 -12.56
CA LEU A 418 21.61 4.32 -12.33
C LEU A 418 21.93 5.21 -13.53
N LEU A 419 20.92 5.93 -14.02
CA LEU A 419 21.04 6.92 -15.09
C LEU A 419 20.54 8.27 -14.57
N THR A 420 20.95 9.35 -15.24
CA THR A 420 20.52 10.71 -14.95
C THR A 420 19.43 11.13 -15.92
N TRP A 421 18.36 11.70 -15.37
CA TRP A 421 17.14 12.12 -16.07
C TRP A 421 16.83 13.56 -15.71
N ARG A 422 16.04 14.23 -16.55
CA ARG A 422 15.46 15.55 -16.26
C ARG A 422 13.96 15.50 -16.51
N CYS A 423 13.14 16.04 -15.61
CA CYS A 423 11.69 16.17 -15.82
C CYS A 423 11.30 17.51 -16.48
N CYS A 424 10.03 17.66 -16.88
CA CYS A 424 9.47 18.89 -17.46
C CYS A 424 9.73 20.15 -16.63
N GLN A 425 9.80 20.01 -15.30
CA GLN A 425 10.08 21.13 -14.39
C GLN A 425 11.59 21.45 -14.25
N GLY A 426 12.44 20.85 -15.09
CA GLY A 426 13.90 21.09 -15.09
C GLY A 426 14.67 20.41 -13.95
N HIS A 427 14.02 19.60 -13.11
CA HIS A 427 14.71 18.88 -12.05
C HIS A 427 15.52 17.71 -12.60
N GLU A 428 16.82 17.72 -12.32
CA GLU A 428 17.69 16.57 -12.57
C GLU A 428 17.63 15.58 -11.41
N PHE A 429 17.56 14.29 -11.74
CA PHE A 429 17.52 13.22 -10.75
C PHE A 429 18.14 11.92 -11.30
N THR A 430 18.58 11.08 -10.38
CA THR A 430 19.12 9.75 -10.68
C THR A 430 18.05 8.70 -10.41
N ALA A 431 17.92 7.74 -11.33
CA ALA A 431 17.05 6.57 -11.18
C ALA A 431 17.54 5.44 -12.10
N SER A 432 17.31 4.19 -11.70
CA SER A 432 17.45 3.07 -12.63
C SER A 432 16.24 2.99 -13.59
N PRO A 433 16.41 2.48 -14.82
CA PRO A 433 15.29 2.14 -15.69
C PRO A 433 14.24 1.22 -15.04
N VAL A 434 14.65 0.27 -14.19
CA VAL A 434 13.70 -0.56 -13.43
C VAL A 434 12.80 0.29 -12.53
N LEU A 435 13.36 1.29 -11.84
CA LEU A 435 12.56 2.19 -11.00
C LEU A 435 11.57 3.02 -11.84
N VAL A 436 12.02 3.53 -12.98
CA VAL A 436 11.18 4.39 -13.84
C VAL A 436 10.07 3.58 -14.51
N LEU A 437 10.44 2.51 -15.21
CA LEU A 437 9.55 1.79 -16.12
C LEU A 437 8.73 0.71 -15.39
N HIS A 438 9.37 -0.13 -14.57
CA HIS A 438 8.67 -1.24 -13.89
C HIS A 438 8.02 -0.82 -12.56
N ALA A 439 8.51 0.24 -11.92
CA ALA A 439 7.94 0.73 -10.67
C ALA A 439 7.16 2.05 -10.83
N GLY A 440 7.13 2.67 -12.02
CA GLY A 440 6.32 3.86 -12.29
C GLY A 440 6.77 5.12 -11.54
N HIS A 441 8.00 5.14 -11.02
CA HIS A 441 8.55 6.34 -10.40
C HIS A 441 8.98 7.34 -11.47
N TRP A 442 9.01 8.61 -11.07
CA TRP A 442 9.63 9.65 -11.87
C TRP A 442 10.49 10.57 -10.99
N CYS A 443 10.46 11.87 -11.26
CA CYS A 443 11.18 12.87 -10.49
C CYS A 443 10.71 12.87 -9.02
N PRO A 444 11.61 12.63 -8.04
CA PRO A 444 11.24 12.55 -6.63
C PRO A 444 10.71 13.88 -6.07
N ARG A 445 11.14 15.02 -6.63
CA ARG A 445 10.63 16.35 -6.22
C ARG A 445 9.20 16.55 -6.69
N CYS A 446 8.94 16.27 -7.96
CA CYS A 446 7.60 16.36 -8.55
C CYS A 446 6.61 15.39 -7.89
N THR A 447 7.02 14.14 -7.64
CA THR A 447 6.19 13.14 -6.94
C THR A 447 5.88 13.54 -5.49
N ALA A 448 6.78 14.27 -4.81
CA ALA A 448 6.55 14.76 -3.45
C ALA A 448 5.62 15.99 -3.39
N ASP A 449 5.47 16.72 -4.49
CA ASP A 449 4.58 17.87 -4.61
C ASP A 449 3.18 17.45 -5.09
N THR A 450 2.35 16.99 -4.15
CA THR A 450 0.99 16.49 -4.46
C THR A 450 0.06 17.56 -5.01
N GLN A 451 0.31 18.84 -4.69
CA GLN A 451 -0.49 19.97 -5.19
C GLN A 451 -0.12 20.35 -6.63
N GLY A 452 1.08 19.96 -7.07
CA GLY A 452 1.58 20.25 -8.42
C GLY A 452 1.14 19.25 -9.50
N TYR A 453 0.42 18.17 -9.17
CA TYR A 453 0.15 17.11 -10.14
C TYR A 453 -0.67 17.54 -11.36
N GLU A 454 -1.62 18.45 -11.20
CA GLU A 454 -2.41 18.97 -12.32
C GLU A 454 -1.53 19.74 -13.31
N ARG A 455 -0.69 20.64 -12.80
CA ARG A 455 0.29 21.37 -13.62
C ARG A 455 1.31 20.43 -14.27
N GLN A 456 1.81 19.45 -13.52
CA GLN A 456 2.76 18.47 -14.05
C GLN A 456 2.15 17.68 -15.22
N ALA A 457 0.87 17.32 -15.13
CA ALA A 457 0.16 16.56 -16.15
C ALA A 457 0.02 17.32 -17.49
N GLU A 458 0.10 18.66 -17.50
CA GLU A 458 0.08 19.43 -18.75
C GLU A 458 1.25 19.08 -19.68
N GLU A 459 2.40 18.70 -19.10
CA GLU A 459 3.62 18.35 -19.84
C GLU A 459 4.02 16.87 -19.67
N ASN A 460 3.37 16.14 -18.78
CA ASN A 460 3.68 14.74 -18.46
C ASN A 460 2.51 13.83 -18.85
N ALA A 461 2.54 13.30 -20.08
CA ALA A 461 1.49 12.44 -20.62
C ALA A 461 1.28 11.17 -19.78
N PHE A 462 2.36 10.63 -19.20
CA PHE A 462 2.26 9.49 -18.29
C PHE A 462 1.40 9.79 -17.05
N LEU A 463 1.65 10.89 -16.36
CA LEU A 463 0.86 11.32 -15.19
C LEU A 463 -0.55 11.78 -15.59
N ALA A 464 -0.70 12.45 -16.73
CA ALA A 464 -1.97 13.01 -17.20
C ALA A 464 -3.09 11.97 -17.30
N GLN A 465 -2.75 10.71 -17.63
CA GLN A 465 -3.71 9.62 -17.71
C GLN A 465 -4.46 9.34 -16.41
N VAL A 466 -3.89 9.69 -15.25
CA VAL A 466 -4.49 9.41 -13.93
C VAL A 466 -4.90 10.67 -13.19
N VAL A 467 -4.60 11.85 -13.73
CA VAL A 467 -5.09 13.13 -13.23
C VAL A 467 -6.45 13.40 -13.89
N VAL A 468 -7.50 12.79 -13.34
CA VAL A 468 -8.87 13.03 -13.80
C VAL A 468 -9.29 14.45 -13.36
N PRO A 469 -9.75 15.31 -14.29
CA PRO A 469 -10.30 16.62 -13.94
C PRO A 469 -11.46 16.46 -12.96
N ARG A 470 -11.49 17.28 -11.91
CA ARG A 470 -12.57 17.28 -10.92
C ARG A 470 -13.81 18.01 -11.40
#